data_AF-A0A9X3X2D4-F1
#
_entry.id   AF-A0A9X3X2D4-F1
#
_cell.length_a   1.000
_cell.length_b   1.000
_cell.length_c   1.000
_cell.angle_alpha   90.00
_cell.angle_beta   90.00
_cell.angle_gamma   90.00
#
_symmetry.space_group_name_H-M   'P 1'
#
loop_
_entity.id
_entity.type
_entity.pdbx_description
1 polymer ?
#
loop_
_entity_poly.entity_id
_entity_poly.type
_entity_poly.pdbx_seq_one_letter_code
_entity_poly.pdbx_strand_id
1 'polypeptide(L)'
;MAPFQKEHEADVVIVGAGLAGLSAADALTRMGKRVVVLEARDRVGGRTLGREIGGRVLDLGGQWLGAGQRRLGRLAAELGVATFPTYHSGQKVLLRDGRVSTYSGTIPSLPVPGLVALHFALRKLDALAARLPEGRPLAAAEASAWDEDTLETAARQLITRSDVRELFDAAVRVVFGAEPREISMLYFLAYLRAGGGLMRLVEIEGGAQERRFVGSAQQLSIRLAARLDDAVVLSAPARRIEQDGRGVVVTSDEIAVRAQYVIVAVPPALAGRIEYRPLLPVVRDQLTQRMPMGSTVKCIAVYDRPFWREAGLSGEAVTSTGPMSVVFDNGSHDGAVHSLLGFVVGQKARVFSERPPEERRAVVLGSLGRMFGERALRPSEYVEFDWSTEAWTRGCPVGVMGPGVMTGAGRALREPAGRIHWAGTETATEWTGYMEGALESGERAAAEVGTRFEGGALGRSCVGA
;
A
#
# COMPACT_ATOMS: atom_id res chain seq x y z
N MET A 1 27.32 -6.68 27.04
CA MET A 1 25.94 -6.16 26.81
C MET A 1 25.31 -6.03 28.18
N ALA A 2 24.77 -4.86 28.51
CA ALA A 2 23.89 -4.75 29.68
C ALA A 2 22.70 -5.71 29.47
N PRO A 3 22.25 -6.44 30.50
CA PRO A 3 21.07 -7.30 30.37
C PRO A 3 19.85 -6.44 30.00
N PHE A 4 19.04 -6.91 29.05
CA PHE A 4 17.76 -6.27 28.71
C PHE A 4 16.85 -6.26 29.93
N GLN A 5 16.04 -5.20 30.09
CA GLN A 5 15.16 -5.10 31.25
C GLN A 5 14.02 -6.12 31.22
N LYS A 6 13.64 -6.65 30.04
CA LYS A 6 12.65 -7.74 29.88
C LYS A 6 13.03 -8.69 28.74
N GLU A 7 13.12 -9.98 29.04
CA GLU A 7 13.18 -11.06 28.05
C GLU A 7 11.80 -11.73 27.94
N HIS A 8 11.30 -11.91 26.72
CA HIS A 8 10.06 -12.62 26.44
C HIS A 8 10.35 -13.90 25.66
N GLU A 9 9.59 -14.97 25.93
CA GLU A 9 9.61 -16.20 25.13
C GLU A 9 8.30 -16.36 24.34
N ALA A 10 8.43 -16.74 23.07
CA ALA A 10 7.30 -17.02 22.19
C ALA A 10 7.62 -18.22 21.29
N ASP A 11 6.61 -18.78 20.64
CA ASP A 11 6.84 -19.72 19.53
C ASP A 11 7.26 -18.95 18.28
N VAL A 12 6.59 -17.81 18.02
CA VAL A 12 6.83 -16.94 16.88
C VAL A 12 6.83 -15.48 17.33
N VAL A 13 7.84 -14.72 16.90
CA VAL A 13 7.85 -13.26 17.03
C VAL A 13 7.52 -12.62 15.68
N ILE A 14 6.75 -11.54 15.68
CA ILE A 14 6.30 -10.84 14.48
C ILE A 14 6.81 -9.41 14.54
N VAL A 15 7.46 -8.95 13.47
CA VAL A 15 7.97 -7.57 13.37
C VAL A 15 7.01 -6.75 12.50
N GLY A 16 6.31 -5.81 13.14
CA GLY A 16 5.36 -4.87 12.55
C GLY A 16 3.90 -5.25 12.81
N ALA A 17 3.13 -4.34 13.41
CA ALA A 17 1.69 -4.45 13.67
C ALA A 17 0.84 -3.72 12.62
N GLY A 18 1.24 -3.82 11.34
CA GLY A 18 0.35 -3.57 10.21
C GLY A 18 -0.62 -4.75 10.00
N LEU A 19 -1.55 -4.62 9.05
CA LEU A 19 -2.51 -5.70 8.75
C LEU A 19 -1.85 -7.07 8.47
N ALA A 20 -0.71 -7.10 7.78
CA ALA A 20 -0.01 -8.35 7.49
C ALA A 20 0.56 -9.03 8.74
N GLY A 21 1.15 -8.26 9.67
CA GLY A 21 1.69 -8.82 10.90
C GLY A 21 0.59 -9.22 11.86
N LEU A 22 -0.46 -8.41 11.99
CA LEU A 22 -1.60 -8.73 12.85
C LEU A 22 -2.42 -9.92 12.35
N SER A 23 -2.60 -10.09 11.03
CA SER A 23 -3.25 -11.28 10.49
C SER A 23 -2.40 -12.54 10.64
N ALA A 24 -1.07 -12.43 10.48
CA ALA A 24 -0.15 -13.52 10.78
C ALA A 24 -0.22 -13.93 12.27
N ALA A 25 -0.26 -12.96 13.17
CA ALA A 25 -0.37 -13.17 14.61
C ALA A 25 -1.66 -13.90 14.97
N ASP A 26 -2.80 -13.38 14.52
CA ASP A 26 -4.13 -13.96 14.77
C ASP A 26 -4.23 -15.38 14.19
N ALA A 27 -3.71 -15.63 12.98
CA ALA A 27 -3.67 -16.97 12.39
C ALA A 27 -2.82 -17.95 13.21
N LEU A 28 -1.62 -17.56 13.66
CA LEU A 28 -0.75 -18.39 14.49
C LEU A 28 -1.33 -18.65 15.88
N THR A 29 -1.96 -17.66 16.49
CA THR A 29 -2.69 -17.81 17.76
C THR A 29 -3.82 -18.82 17.64
N ARG A 30 -4.60 -18.78 16.53
CA ARG A 30 -5.64 -19.79 16.24
C ARG A 30 -5.06 -21.19 16.03
N MET A 31 -3.81 -21.31 15.59
CA MET A 31 -3.06 -22.57 15.53
C MET A 31 -2.45 -22.99 16.90
N GLY A 32 -2.81 -22.29 17.99
CA GLY A 32 -2.33 -22.58 19.35
C GLY A 32 -0.88 -22.16 19.61
N LYS A 33 -0.30 -21.28 18.78
CA LYS A 33 1.06 -20.77 18.97
C LYS A 33 1.07 -19.54 19.87
N ARG A 34 2.06 -19.44 20.75
CA ARG A 34 2.35 -18.24 21.52
C ARG A 34 3.06 -17.23 20.63
N VAL A 35 2.51 -16.04 20.49
CA VAL A 35 3.03 -15.00 19.61
C VAL A 35 3.35 -13.74 20.38
N VAL A 36 4.36 -13.00 19.92
CA VAL A 36 4.64 -11.62 20.34
C VAL A 36 4.80 -10.76 19.08
N VAL A 37 4.10 -9.64 19.01
CA VAL A 37 4.17 -8.67 17.92
C VAL A 37 4.93 -7.45 18.40
N LEU A 38 6.02 -7.10 17.73
CA LEU A 38 6.82 -5.91 18.01
C LEU A 38 6.47 -4.81 16.99
N GLU A 39 5.90 -3.72 17.46
CA GLU A 39 5.57 -2.55 16.63
C GLU A 39 6.46 -1.37 17.00
N ALA A 40 7.05 -0.75 15.99
CA ALA A 40 7.96 0.35 16.16
C ALA A 40 7.28 1.63 16.66
N ARG A 41 6.00 1.83 16.32
CA ARG A 41 5.20 2.98 16.74
C ARG A 41 4.46 2.72 18.06
N ASP A 42 3.95 3.80 18.62
CA ASP A 42 2.96 3.83 19.70
C ASP A 42 1.54 3.48 19.24
N ARG A 43 1.38 2.97 18.01
CA ARG A 43 0.09 2.62 17.40
C ARG A 43 0.23 1.45 16.44
N VAL A 44 -0.85 0.68 16.31
CA VAL A 44 -1.01 -0.32 15.24
C VAL A 44 -1.54 0.30 13.93
N GLY A 45 -1.54 -0.48 12.86
CA GLY A 45 -2.13 -0.12 11.56
C GLY A 45 -1.12 0.14 10.44
N GLY A 46 0.11 0.52 10.79
CA GLY A 46 1.15 0.81 9.80
C GLY A 46 0.69 1.88 8.80
N ARG A 47 0.46 1.47 7.54
CA ARG A 47 0.00 2.31 6.42
C ARG A 47 -1.50 2.63 6.43
N THR A 48 -2.28 2.09 7.37
CA THR A 48 -3.61 2.58 7.71
C THR A 48 -3.50 3.50 8.91
N LEU A 49 -4.12 4.68 8.83
CA LEU A 49 -4.03 5.72 9.86
C LEU A 49 -5.30 6.56 9.81
N GLY A 50 -6.12 6.50 10.85
CA GLY A 50 -7.24 7.39 11.07
C GLY A 50 -6.82 8.59 11.93
N ARG A 51 -7.39 9.75 11.65
CA ARG A 51 -7.22 10.96 12.46
C ARG A 51 -8.55 11.70 12.56
N GLU A 52 -8.79 12.35 13.69
CA GLU A 52 -9.91 13.28 13.83
C GLU A 52 -9.69 14.52 12.94
N ILE A 53 -10.61 14.74 12.00
CA ILE A 53 -10.62 15.81 11.01
C ILE A 53 -12.09 16.22 10.80
N GLY A 54 -12.42 17.50 11.01
CA GLY A 54 -13.79 18.00 10.93
C GLY A 54 -14.76 17.39 11.96
N GLY A 55 -14.26 16.90 13.10
CA GLY A 55 -15.08 16.26 14.15
C GLY A 55 -15.50 14.80 13.87
N ARG A 56 -14.89 14.17 12.85
CA ARG A 56 -14.99 12.73 12.59
C ARG A 56 -13.61 12.15 12.32
N VAL A 57 -13.48 10.83 12.44
CA VAL A 57 -12.25 10.15 12.03
C VAL A 57 -12.27 9.99 10.50
N LEU A 58 -11.23 10.48 9.83
CA LEU A 58 -10.96 10.25 8.42
C LEU A 58 -9.59 9.59 8.25
N ASP A 59 -9.41 8.82 7.19
CA ASP A 59 -8.15 8.14 6.92
C ASP A 59 -7.09 9.08 6.30
N LEU A 60 -5.90 9.12 6.89
CA LEU A 60 -4.66 9.67 6.31
C LEU A 60 -3.84 8.61 5.56
N GLY A 61 -4.15 7.32 5.75
CA GLY A 61 -3.53 6.19 5.06
C GLY A 61 -4.40 5.56 3.97
N GLY A 62 -4.21 4.25 3.77
CA GLY A 62 -5.12 3.44 2.96
C GLY A 62 -6.52 3.42 3.55
N GLN A 63 -7.56 3.63 2.73
CA GLN A 63 -8.92 3.89 3.20
C GLN A 63 -10.03 3.12 2.46
N TRP A 64 -9.68 2.45 1.36
CA TRP A 64 -10.67 1.84 0.46
C TRP A 64 -10.73 0.33 0.58
N LEU A 65 -11.95 -0.18 0.46
CA LEU A 65 -12.27 -1.58 0.20
C LEU A 65 -12.80 -1.67 -1.25
N GLY A 66 -12.04 -2.36 -2.09
CA GLY A 66 -12.36 -2.54 -3.51
C GLY A 66 -13.19 -3.78 -3.82
N ALA A 67 -13.82 -3.78 -4.99
CA ALA A 67 -14.56 -4.92 -5.49
C ALA A 67 -13.67 -6.17 -5.62
N GLY A 68 -14.07 -7.28 -5.00
CA GLY A 68 -13.36 -8.56 -5.01
C GLY A 68 -12.17 -8.69 -4.04
N GLN A 69 -11.96 -7.71 -3.14
CA GLN A 69 -11.07 -7.83 -1.99
C GLN A 69 -11.76 -8.63 -0.87
N ARG A 70 -11.81 -9.95 -1.06
CA ARG A 70 -12.66 -10.86 -0.27
C ARG A 70 -12.16 -11.06 1.16
N ARG A 71 -10.84 -11.11 1.41
CA ARG A 71 -10.29 -11.27 2.76
C ARG A 71 -10.56 -10.02 3.58
N LEU A 72 -10.37 -8.85 2.99
CA LEU A 72 -10.61 -7.56 3.64
C LEU A 72 -12.08 -7.38 4.01
N GLY A 73 -13.00 -7.68 3.07
CA GLY A 73 -14.43 -7.63 3.34
C GLY A 73 -14.88 -8.62 4.42
N ARG A 74 -14.34 -9.84 4.41
CA ARG A 74 -14.61 -10.86 5.45
C ARG A 74 -14.11 -10.41 6.82
N LEU A 75 -12.88 -9.92 6.91
CA LEU A 75 -12.30 -9.42 8.16
C LEU A 75 -13.09 -8.24 8.71
N ALA A 76 -13.52 -7.31 7.84
CA ALA A 76 -14.35 -6.18 8.25
C ALA A 76 -15.67 -6.66 8.87
N ALA A 77 -16.34 -7.63 8.25
CA ALA A 77 -17.56 -8.24 8.79
C ALA A 77 -17.31 -8.96 10.13
N GLU A 78 -16.24 -9.78 10.19
CA GLU A 78 -15.85 -10.53 11.39
C GLU A 78 -15.52 -9.62 12.58
N LEU A 79 -14.91 -8.46 12.32
CA LEU A 79 -14.59 -7.47 13.35
C LEU A 79 -15.74 -6.49 13.61
N GLY A 80 -16.85 -6.55 12.87
CA GLY A 80 -17.96 -5.60 12.99
C GLY A 80 -17.62 -4.17 12.55
N VAL A 81 -16.74 -4.00 11.57
CA VAL A 81 -16.39 -2.70 10.97
C VAL A 81 -17.25 -2.48 9.73
N ALA A 82 -18.22 -1.57 9.84
CA ALA A 82 -19.12 -1.22 8.74
C ALA A 82 -18.39 -0.48 7.61
N THR A 83 -18.95 -0.56 6.40
CA THR A 83 -18.45 0.16 5.22
C THR A 83 -19.57 0.89 4.51
N PHE A 84 -19.23 1.95 3.78
CA PHE A 84 -20.16 2.79 3.03
C PHE A 84 -19.58 3.12 1.64
N PRO A 85 -20.41 3.40 0.62
CA PRO A 85 -19.92 3.68 -0.73
C PRO A 85 -19.11 4.98 -0.78
N THR A 86 -18.08 5.01 -1.62
CA THR A 86 -17.41 6.26 -1.98
C THR A 86 -18.39 7.13 -2.79
N TYR A 87 -18.51 8.41 -2.48
CA TYR A 87 -19.36 9.30 -3.26
C TYR A 87 -18.72 9.58 -4.61
N HIS A 88 -19.48 9.39 -5.69
CA HIS A 88 -19.00 9.58 -7.06
C HIS A 88 -20.09 10.12 -8.02
N SER A 89 -21.22 10.61 -7.49
CA SER A 89 -22.33 11.08 -8.30
C SER A 89 -22.10 12.51 -8.80
N GLY A 90 -22.29 12.75 -10.10
CA GLY A 90 -22.11 14.06 -10.73
C GLY A 90 -21.02 14.04 -11.81
N GLN A 91 -20.71 15.22 -12.36
CA GLN A 91 -19.63 15.35 -13.33
C GLN A 91 -18.27 15.33 -12.63
N LYS A 92 -17.30 14.68 -13.27
CA LYS A 92 -15.88 14.72 -12.87
C LYS A 92 -15.19 15.93 -13.49
N VAL A 93 -14.10 16.40 -12.89
CA VAL A 93 -13.32 17.55 -13.36
C VAL A 93 -12.01 17.09 -14.01
N LEU A 94 -11.64 17.70 -15.14
CA LEU A 94 -10.32 17.55 -15.76
C LEU A 94 -9.64 18.93 -15.81
N LEU A 95 -8.50 19.08 -15.14
CA LEU A 95 -7.64 20.25 -15.28
C LEU A 95 -6.37 19.88 -16.03
N ARG A 96 -6.28 20.29 -17.29
CA ARG A 96 -5.17 19.99 -18.19
C ARG A 96 -4.77 21.22 -18.98
N ASP A 97 -3.47 21.46 -19.10
CA ASP A 97 -2.92 22.61 -19.83
C ASP A 97 -3.52 23.95 -19.38
N GLY A 98 -3.79 24.08 -18.08
CA GLY A 98 -4.45 25.26 -17.49
C GLY A 98 -5.94 25.40 -17.80
N ARG A 99 -6.55 24.49 -18.56
CA ARG A 99 -7.97 24.48 -18.92
C ARG A 99 -8.75 23.50 -18.05
N VAL A 100 -9.93 23.92 -17.62
CA VAL A 100 -10.86 23.11 -16.84
C VAL A 100 -11.99 22.64 -17.76
N SER A 101 -12.27 21.35 -17.76
CA SER A 101 -13.45 20.75 -18.39
C SER A 101 -14.12 19.76 -17.44
N THR A 102 -15.37 19.41 -17.74
CA THR A 102 -16.13 18.40 -17.00
C THR A 102 -16.46 17.22 -17.89
N TYR A 103 -16.58 16.03 -17.31
CA TYR A 103 -16.93 14.83 -18.04
C TYR A 103 -17.75 13.84 -17.20
N SER A 104 -18.50 13.00 -17.90
CA SER A 104 -19.24 11.87 -17.33
C SER A 104 -18.52 10.56 -17.64
N GLY A 105 -18.63 9.60 -16.72
CA GLY A 105 -18.09 8.25 -16.89
C GLY A 105 -16.66 8.09 -16.40
N THR A 106 -16.11 6.92 -16.74
CA THR A 106 -14.84 6.38 -16.25
C THR A 106 -13.62 7.14 -16.81
N ILE A 107 -13.65 7.45 -18.11
CA ILE A 107 -12.49 7.97 -18.83
C ILE A 107 -12.60 9.51 -18.95
N PRO A 108 -11.52 10.28 -18.64
CA PRO A 108 -11.49 11.72 -18.86
C PRO A 108 -11.85 12.12 -20.30
N SER A 109 -12.42 13.32 -20.47
CA SER A 109 -12.86 13.82 -21.80
C SER A 109 -11.70 13.92 -22.79
N LEU A 110 -11.46 12.82 -23.51
CA LEU A 110 -10.57 12.74 -24.65
C LEU A 110 -11.38 12.89 -25.95
N PRO A 111 -10.79 13.43 -27.03
CA PRO A 111 -11.35 13.30 -28.37
C PRO A 111 -11.58 11.83 -28.72
N VAL A 112 -12.56 11.52 -29.58
CA VAL A 112 -12.90 10.14 -30.00
C VAL A 112 -11.67 9.32 -30.43
N PRO A 113 -10.72 9.84 -31.25
CA PRO A 113 -9.50 9.10 -31.57
C PRO A 113 -8.62 8.76 -30.35
N GLY A 114 -8.62 9.63 -29.33
CA GLY A 114 -7.95 9.39 -28.05
C GLY A 114 -8.63 8.28 -27.24
N LEU A 115 -9.96 8.28 -27.17
CA LEU A 115 -10.73 7.21 -26.52
C LEU A 115 -10.48 5.84 -27.16
N VAL A 116 -10.47 5.79 -28.49
CA VAL A 116 -10.17 4.56 -29.25
C VAL A 116 -8.75 4.08 -28.97
N ALA A 117 -7.76 4.99 -29.02
CA ALA A 117 -6.38 4.65 -28.72
C ALA A 117 -6.19 4.16 -27.27
N LEU A 118 -6.85 4.79 -26.29
CA LEU A 118 -6.83 4.35 -24.89
C LEU A 118 -7.46 2.96 -24.74
N HIS A 119 -8.59 2.70 -25.38
CA HIS A 119 -9.22 1.38 -25.37
C HIS A 119 -8.27 0.28 -25.87
N PHE A 120 -7.62 0.49 -27.02
CA PHE A 120 -6.67 -0.48 -27.55
C PHE A 120 -5.41 -0.61 -26.68
N ALA A 121 -4.93 0.49 -26.10
CA ALA A 121 -3.80 0.45 -25.16
C ALA A 121 -4.11 -0.39 -23.92
N LEU A 122 -5.26 -0.16 -23.28
CA LEU A 122 -5.70 -0.93 -22.11
C LEU A 122 -5.86 -2.41 -22.45
N ARG A 123 -6.54 -2.75 -23.55
CA ARG A 123 -6.67 -4.14 -24.01
C ARG A 123 -5.33 -4.81 -24.26
N LYS A 124 -4.36 -4.09 -24.82
CA LYS A 124 -3.02 -4.61 -25.06
C LYS A 124 -2.28 -4.85 -23.74
N LEU A 125 -2.39 -3.94 -22.78
CA LEU A 125 -1.81 -4.13 -21.44
C LEU A 125 -2.43 -5.32 -20.71
N ASP A 126 -3.75 -5.47 -20.76
CA ASP A 126 -4.45 -6.61 -20.16
C ASP A 126 -4.02 -7.93 -20.81
N ALA A 127 -3.88 -7.96 -22.15
CA ALA A 127 -3.39 -9.14 -22.87
C ALA A 127 -1.93 -9.48 -22.49
N LEU A 128 -1.07 -8.47 -22.32
CA LEU A 128 0.31 -8.67 -21.86
C LEU A 128 0.35 -9.19 -20.42
N ALA A 129 -0.43 -8.60 -19.51
CA ALA A 129 -0.52 -9.05 -18.13
C ALA A 129 -1.07 -10.47 -18.02
N ALA A 130 -2.01 -10.85 -18.89
CA ALA A 130 -2.59 -12.20 -18.93
C ALA A 130 -1.60 -13.30 -19.34
N ARG A 131 -0.48 -12.96 -19.98
CA ARG A 131 0.61 -13.91 -20.31
C ARG A 131 1.43 -14.30 -19.09
N LEU A 132 1.34 -13.54 -17.99
CA LEU A 132 2.04 -13.87 -16.76
C LEU A 132 1.32 -15.02 -16.02
N PRO A 133 2.03 -16.12 -15.72
CA PRO A 133 1.49 -17.14 -14.83
C PRO A 133 1.10 -16.54 -13.47
N GLU A 134 -0.06 -16.94 -12.97
CA GLU A 134 -0.60 -16.41 -11.71
C GLU A 134 0.35 -16.64 -10.53
N GLY A 135 0.65 -15.57 -9.80
CA GLY A 135 1.61 -15.57 -8.68
C GLY A 135 3.07 -15.86 -9.05
N ARG A 136 3.38 -16.14 -10.33
CA ARG A 136 4.70 -16.57 -10.82
C ARG A 136 5.15 -15.75 -12.03
N PRO A 137 5.28 -14.41 -11.92
CA PRO A 137 5.64 -13.54 -13.05
C PRO A 137 7.00 -13.90 -13.68
N LEU A 138 7.95 -14.43 -12.91
CA LEU A 138 9.27 -14.85 -13.39
C LEU A 138 9.24 -16.10 -14.28
N ALA A 139 8.13 -16.85 -14.30
CA ALA A 139 7.98 -18.02 -15.14
C ALA A 139 7.49 -17.69 -16.56
N ALA A 140 7.20 -16.42 -16.87
CA ALA A 140 6.82 -16.01 -18.20
C ALA A 140 8.03 -16.04 -19.15
N ALA A 141 7.82 -16.44 -20.40
CA ALA A 141 8.89 -16.55 -21.40
C ALA A 141 9.59 -15.20 -21.66
N GLU A 142 8.85 -14.10 -21.59
CA GLU A 142 9.33 -12.74 -21.84
C GLU A 142 9.79 -12.01 -20.57
N ALA A 143 9.88 -12.70 -19.42
CA ALA A 143 10.16 -12.05 -18.14
C ALA A 143 11.45 -11.22 -18.16
N SER A 144 12.55 -11.75 -18.73
CA SER A 144 13.82 -10.98 -18.85
C SER A 144 13.65 -9.71 -19.67
N ALA A 145 13.09 -9.85 -20.88
CA ALA A 145 12.90 -8.72 -21.78
C ALA A 145 12.00 -7.63 -21.17
N TRP A 146 10.91 -8.01 -20.49
CA TRP A 146 10.05 -7.03 -19.82
C TRP A 146 10.68 -6.43 -18.56
N ASP A 147 11.57 -7.14 -17.88
CA ASP A 147 12.21 -6.59 -16.68
C ASP A 147 13.40 -5.68 -17.01
N GLU A 148 14.03 -5.85 -18.18
CA GLU A 148 15.10 -4.96 -18.66
C GLU A 148 14.57 -3.58 -19.07
N ASP A 149 13.30 -3.48 -19.47
CA ASP A 149 12.66 -2.24 -19.87
C ASP A 149 12.01 -1.48 -18.70
N THR A 150 12.09 -0.15 -18.77
CA THR A 150 11.24 0.72 -17.95
C THR A 150 9.81 0.74 -18.50
N LEU A 151 8.85 1.01 -17.63
CA LEU A 151 7.46 1.23 -18.03
C LEU A 151 7.32 2.45 -18.95
N GLU A 152 8.15 3.49 -18.78
CA GLU A 152 8.17 4.63 -19.71
C GLU A 152 8.54 4.22 -21.13
N THR A 153 9.62 3.45 -21.30
CA THR A 153 10.07 2.97 -22.61
C THR A 153 8.98 2.11 -23.26
N ALA A 154 8.41 1.17 -22.52
CA ALA A 154 7.32 0.33 -22.99
C ALA A 154 6.08 1.16 -23.36
N ALA A 155 5.67 2.11 -22.51
CA ALA A 155 4.50 2.95 -22.75
C ALA A 155 4.65 3.82 -24.01
N ARG A 156 5.83 4.34 -24.31
CA ARG A 156 6.10 5.09 -25.56
C ARG A 156 5.88 4.26 -26.81
N GLN A 157 6.17 2.95 -26.75
CA GLN A 157 5.97 2.02 -27.86
C GLN A 157 4.51 1.54 -27.95
N LEU A 158 3.87 1.32 -26.80
CA LEU A 158 2.51 0.76 -26.72
C LEU A 158 1.43 1.82 -26.96
N ILE A 159 1.67 3.06 -26.55
CA ILE A 159 0.70 4.15 -26.54
C ILE A 159 1.26 5.28 -27.39
N THR A 160 0.86 5.35 -28.67
CA THR A 160 1.46 6.26 -29.65
C THR A 160 1.01 7.72 -29.52
N ARG A 161 -0.17 7.96 -28.93
CA ARG A 161 -0.68 9.33 -28.69
C ARG A 161 -0.21 9.91 -27.36
N SER A 162 0.26 11.16 -27.37
CA SER A 162 0.75 11.85 -26.17
C SER A 162 -0.32 12.10 -25.12
N ASP A 163 -1.52 12.51 -25.54
CA ASP A 163 -2.65 12.76 -24.63
C ASP A 163 -3.07 11.51 -23.85
N VAL A 164 -3.03 10.33 -24.48
CA VAL A 164 -3.29 9.05 -23.82
C VAL A 164 -2.13 8.65 -22.89
N ARG A 165 -0.87 8.89 -23.31
CA ARG A 165 0.30 8.64 -22.44
C ARG A 165 0.27 9.49 -21.18
N GLU A 166 -0.10 10.76 -21.27
CA GLU A 166 -0.19 11.65 -20.10
C GLU A 166 -1.19 11.13 -19.06
N LEU A 167 -2.34 10.62 -19.50
CA LEU A 167 -3.32 9.99 -18.62
C LEU A 167 -2.81 8.68 -18.03
N PHE A 168 -2.15 7.86 -18.84
CA PHE A 168 -1.50 6.63 -18.38
C PHE A 168 -0.46 6.94 -17.29
N ASP A 169 0.41 7.92 -17.51
CA ASP A 169 1.42 8.33 -16.53
C ASP A 169 0.78 8.86 -15.25
N ALA A 170 -0.33 9.60 -15.34
CA ALA A 170 -1.08 10.04 -14.17
C ALA A 170 -1.63 8.84 -13.36
N ALA A 171 -2.22 7.85 -14.03
CA ALA A 171 -2.70 6.62 -13.39
C ALA A 171 -1.54 5.86 -12.72
N VAL A 172 -0.40 5.70 -13.39
CA VAL A 172 0.79 5.05 -12.82
C VAL A 172 1.27 5.77 -11.56
N ARG A 173 1.39 7.10 -11.58
CA ARG A 173 1.82 7.87 -10.40
C ARG A 173 0.88 7.69 -9.22
N VAL A 174 -0.42 7.62 -9.46
CA VAL A 174 -1.42 7.41 -8.40
C VAL A 174 -1.32 6.02 -7.79
N VAL A 175 -1.13 4.99 -8.62
CA VAL A 175 -1.04 3.60 -8.15
C VAL A 175 0.27 3.32 -7.42
N PHE A 176 1.39 3.87 -7.90
CA PHE A 176 2.73 3.50 -7.41
C PHE A 176 3.43 4.57 -6.57
N GLY A 177 2.99 5.82 -6.62
CA GLY A 177 3.73 6.94 -6.03
C GLY A 177 5.11 7.14 -6.68
N ALA A 178 5.28 6.75 -7.94
CA ALA A 178 6.53 6.80 -8.68
C ALA A 178 6.29 7.13 -10.17
N GLU A 179 7.33 7.58 -10.86
CA GLU A 179 7.28 7.84 -12.29
C GLU A 179 7.40 6.53 -13.11
N PRO A 180 6.80 6.43 -14.30
CA PRO A 180 6.93 5.25 -15.15
C PRO A 180 8.39 4.84 -15.46
N ARG A 181 9.32 5.80 -15.51
CA ARG A 181 10.76 5.53 -15.73
C ARG A 181 11.45 4.83 -14.56
N GLU A 182 10.84 4.85 -13.37
CA GLU A 182 11.37 4.23 -12.16
C GLU A 182 10.87 2.78 -11.99
N ILE A 183 9.98 2.32 -12.87
CA ILE A 183 9.24 1.08 -12.72
C ILE A 183 9.61 0.12 -13.85
N SER A 184 9.92 -1.13 -13.51
CA SER A 184 10.08 -2.24 -14.47
C SER A 184 8.75 -2.53 -15.18
N MET A 185 8.78 -2.77 -16.50
CA MET A 185 7.59 -3.19 -17.23
C MET A 185 7.08 -4.55 -16.74
N LEU A 186 7.97 -5.51 -16.43
CA LEU A 186 7.57 -6.79 -15.82
C LEU A 186 6.87 -6.58 -14.48
N TYR A 187 7.43 -5.72 -13.61
CA TYR A 187 6.84 -5.44 -12.30
C TYR A 187 5.44 -4.82 -12.45
N PHE A 188 5.28 -3.87 -13.37
CA PHE A 188 3.99 -3.26 -13.68
C PHE A 188 2.96 -4.30 -14.16
N LEU A 189 3.32 -5.15 -15.12
CA LEU A 189 2.43 -6.21 -15.61
C LEU A 189 2.04 -7.20 -14.51
N ALA A 190 2.99 -7.58 -13.64
CA ALA A 190 2.73 -8.46 -12.50
C ALA A 190 1.76 -7.81 -11.51
N TYR A 191 1.90 -6.52 -11.27
CA TYR A 191 1.00 -5.75 -10.43
C TYR A 191 -0.42 -5.65 -11.02
N LEU A 192 -0.54 -5.41 -12.34
CA LEU A 192 -1.83 -5.45 -13.03
C LEU A 192 -2.47 -6.84 -12.96
N ARG A 193 -1.69 -7.90 -13.15
CA ARG A 193 -2.17 -9.28 -13.06
C ARG A 193 -2.71 -9.59 -11.65
N ALA A 194 -2.00 -9.16 -10.61
CA ALA A 194 -2.42 -9.34 -9.22
C ALA A 194 -3.65 -8.49 -8.85
N GLY A 195 -3.82 -7.31 -9.48
CA GLY A 195 -4.94 -6.39 -9.24
C GLY A 195 -6.17 -6.59 -10.13
N GLY A 196 -6.08 -7.43 -11.15
CA GLY A 196 -7.15 -7.64 -12.14
C GLY A 196 -7.27 -6.53 -13.19
N GLY A 197 -6.16 -5.89 -13.57
CA GLY A 197 -6.08 -4.90 -14.64
C GLY A 197 -6.00 -3.45 -14.15
N LEU A 198 -5.56 -2.54 -15.03
CA LEU A 198 -5.33 -1.14 -14.65
C LEU A 198 -6.61 -0.42 -14.25
N MET A 199 -7.70 -0.61 -14.99
CA MET A 199 -8.99 0.04 -14.70
C MET A 199 -9.50 -0.34 -13.32
N ARG A 200 -9.39 -1.62 -12.94
CA ARG A 200 -9.80 -2.08 -11.61
C ARG A 200 -9.00 -1.43 -10.49
N LEU A 201 -7.74 -1.06 -10.73
CA LEU A 201 -6.88 -0.42 -9.74
C LEU A 201 -7.17 1.08 -9.53
N VAL A 202 -7.80 1.75 -10.50
CA VAL A 202 -7.99 3.22 -10.49
C VAL A 202 -9.44 3.69 -10.41
N GLU A 203 -10.41 2.77 -10.54
CA GLU A 203 -11.85 3.10 -10.55
C GLU A 203 -12.57 2.91 -9.22
N ILE A 204 -13.64 3.69 -9.03
CA ILE A 204 -14.57 3.54 -7.91
C ILE A 204 -15.53 2.38 -8.19
N GLU A 205 -16.35 2.49 -9.23
CA GLU A 205 -17.38 1.48 -9.53
C GLU A 205 -16.74 0.18 -10.05
N GLY A 206 -16.95 -0.93 -9.33
CA GLY A 206 -16.33 -2.21 -9.66
C GLY A 206 -14.80 -2.24 -9.50
N GLY A 207 -14.21 -1.19 -8.92
CA GLY A 207 -12.77 -1.03 -8.79
C GLY A 207 -12.27 -0.95 -7.34
N ALA A 208 -11.03 -0.52 -7.17
CA ALA A 208 -10.30 -0.53 -5.91
C ALA A 208 -10.79 0.55 -4.92
N GLN A 209 -11.50 1.58 -5.40
CA GLN A 209 -11.96 2.72 -4.60
C GLN A 209 -13.46 2.67 -4.23
N GLU A 210 -14.11 1.51 -4.41
CA GLU A 210 -15.58 1.36 -4.33
C GLU A 210 -16.19 1.77 -2.98
N ARG A 211 -15.61 1.30 -1.87
CA ARG A 211 -16.15 1.53 -0.52
C ARG A 211 -15.08 2.08 0.42
N ARG A 212 -15.53 2.77 1.47
CA ARG A 212 -14.72 3.22 2.61
C ARG A 212 -15.25 2.63 3.91
N PHE A 213 -14.46 2.67 4.97
CA PHE A 213 -14.82 2.17 6.29
C PHE A 213 -15.48 3.26 7.12
N VAL A 214 -16.56 2.93 7.83
CA VAL A 214 -17.14 3.84 8.83
C VAL A 214 -16.10 4.08 9.93
N GLY A 215 -15.71 5.34 10.12
CA GLY A 215 -14.55 5.71 10.92
C GLY A 215 -13.26 5.66 10.10
N SER A 216 -12.50 4.57 10.19
CA SER A 216 -11.21 4.44 9.51
C SER A 216 -10.86 2.98 9.23
N ALA A 217 -10.14 2.73 8.14
CA ALA A 217 -9.57 1.41 7.86
C ALA A 217 -8.61 0.92 8.95
N GLN A 218 -8.01 1.82 9.73
CA GLN A 218 -7.16 1.48 10.88
C GLN A 218 -7.92 0.71 11.97
N GLN A 219 -9.25 0.83 12.03
CA GLN A 219 -10.09 0.07 12.97
C GLN A 219 -9.90 -1.44 12.83
N LEU A 220 -9.59 -1.94 11.64
CA LEU A 220 -9.30 -3.36 11.43
C LEU A 220 -8.07 -3.80 12.23
N SER A 221 -6.99 -3.02 12.18
CA SER A 221 -5.77 -3.29 12.95
C SER A 221 -5.98 -3.10 14.44
N ILE A 222 -6.73 -2.08 14.86
CA ILE A 222 -7.05 -1.83 16.27
C ILE A 222 -7.82 -3.02 16.86
N ARG A 223 -8.87 -3.50 16.16
CA ARG A 223 -9.70 -4.61 16.64
C ARG A 223 -8.97 -5.97 16.57
N LEU A 224 -8.09 -6.18 15.59
CA LEU A 224 -7.20 -7.34 15.58
C LEU A 224 -6.21 -7.32 16.74
N ALA A 225 -5.56 -6.17 17.00
CA ALA A 225 -4.65 -6.02 18.13
C ALA A 225 -5.36 -6.26 19.46
N ALA A 226 -6.59 -5.75 19.64
CA ALA A 226 -7.39 -6.00 20.84
C ALA A 226 -7.72 -7.49 21.07
N ARG A 227 -7.80 -8.32 20.02
CA ARG A 227 -7.96 -9.78 20.17
C ARG A 227 -6.69 -10.49 20.59
N LEU A 228 -5.54 -9.91 20.26
CA LEU A 228 -4.21 -10.41 20.61
C LEU A 228 -3.74 -9.93 21.99
N ASP A 229 -4.38 -8.88 22.51
CA ASP A 229 -4.20 -8.33 23.85
C ASP A 229 -2.71 -8.06 24.15
N ASP A 230 -2.19 -8.56 25.27
CA ASP A 230 -0.81 -8.38 25.72
C ASP A 230 0.27 -8.93 24.76
N ALA A 231 -0.11 -9.65 23.69
CA ALA A 231 0.84 -10.10 22.69
C ALA A 231 1.41 -8.95 21.83
N VAL A 232 0.74 -7.79 21.77
CA VAL A 232 1.19 -6.65 20.96
C VAL A 232 1.98 -5.66 21.81
N VAL A 233 3.28 -5.54 21.54
CA VAL A 233 4.18 -4.59 22.19
C VAL A 233 4.44 -3.40 21.27
N LEU A 234 3.92 -2.24 21.66
CA LEU A 234 4.11 -0.97 20.98
C LEU A 234 5.43 -0.31 21.40
N SER A 235 5.88 0.68 20.63
CA SER A 235 7.13 1.41 20.85
C SER A 235 8.36 0.50 20.98
N ALA A 236 8.32 -0.65 20.32
CA ALA A 236 9.36 -1.68 20.34
C ALA A 236 9.90 -1.90 18.92
N PRO A 237 10.68 -0.95 18.36
CA PRO A 237 11.29 -1.13 17.05
C PRO A 237 12.27 -2.29 17.07
N ALA A 238 12.11 -3.27 16.18
CA ALA A 238 13.10 -4.33 16.01
C ALA A 238 14.40 -3.75 15.43
N ARG A 239 15.48 -3.80 16.21
CA ARG A 239 16.82 -3.31 15.85
C ARG A 239 17.70 -4.40 15.26
N ARG A 240 17.63 -5.60 15.83
CA ARG A 240 18.48 -6.73 15.43
C ARG A 240 17.72 -8.05 15.48
N ILE A 241 17.99 -8.92 14.51
CA ILE A 241 17.50 -10.29 14.44
C ILE A 241 18.70 -11.24 14.37
N GLU A 242 18.86 -12.04 15.41
CA GLU A 242 19.91 -13.06 15.50
C GLU A 242 19.26 -14.44 15.40
N GLN A 243 19.82 -15.37 14.64
CA GLN A 243 19.30 -16.74 14.51
C GLN A 243 20.41 -17.79 14.55
N ASP A 244 20.11 -18.94 15.15
CA ASP A 244 20.99 -20.10 15.22
C ASP A 244 20.21 -21.41 15.00
N GLY A 245 20.85 -22.54 15.24
CA GLY A 245 20.23 -23.86 15.14
C GLY A 245 19.05 -24.08 16.09
N ARG A 246 18.92 -23.29 17.16
CA ARG A 246 17.90 -23.43 18.22
C ARG A 246 16.73 -22.49 18.05
N GLY A 247 16.93 -21.30 17.50
CA GLY A 247 15.84 -20.33 17.34
C GLY A 247 16.29 -18.98 16.81
N VAL A 248 15.49 -17.96 17.11
CA VAL A 248 15.71 -16.56 16.78
C VAL A 248 15.63 -15.71 18.05
N VAL A 249 16.35 -14.59 18.07
CA VAL A 249 16.21 -13.53 19.06
C VAL A 249 16.02 -12.21 18.32
N VAL A 250 14.89 -11.55 18.56
CA VAL A 250 14.61 -10.20 18.05
C VAL A 250 14.82 -9.21 19.17
N THR A 251 15.76 -8.30 18.96
CA THR A 251 16.15 -7.27 19.93
C THR A 251 15.52 -5.93 19.55
N SER A 252 14.88 -5.29 20.52
CA SER A 252 14.45 -3.89 20.47
C SER A 252 15.30 -3.04 21.43
N ASP A 253 14.90 -1.79 21.67
CA ASP A 253 15.63 -0.85 22.53
C ASP A 253 15.53 -1.26 24.02
N GLU A 254 14.36 -1.74 24.47
CA GLU A 254 14.12 -2.09 25.88
C GLU A 254 13.87 -3.58 26.12
N ILE A 255 13.49 -4.33 25.07
CA ILE A 255 13.08 -5.72 25.18
C ILE A 255 13.79 -6.62 24.18
N ALA A 256 13.93 -7.90 24.54
CA ALA A 256 14.36 -8.95 23.63
C ALA A 256 13.36 -10.11 23.64
N VAL A 257 13.03 -10.65 22.47
CA VAL A 257 12.10 -11.77 22.32
C VAL A 257 12.83 -12.95 21.73
N ARG A 258 12.87 -14.07 22.46
CA ARG A 258 13.36 -15.36 21.97
C ARG A 258 12.20 -16.17 21.41
N ALA A 259 12.34 -16.68 20.19
CA ALA A 259 11.32 -17.49 19.53
C ALA A 259 11.94 -18.61 18.66
N GLN A 260 11.10 -19.50 18.11
CA GLN A 260 11.57 -20.52 17.16
C GLN A 260 11.64 -19.99 15.72
N TYR A 261 10.75 -19.05 15.38
CA TYR A 261 10.67 -18.39 14.09
C TYR A 261 10.34 -16.90 14.25
N VAL A 262 10.67 -16.10 13.24
CA VAL A 262 10.24 -14.71 13.13
C VAL A 262 9.53 -14.48 11.80
N ILE A 263 8.42 -13.73 11.81
CA ILE A 263 7.80 -13.18 10.60
C ILE A 263 8.09 -11.68 10.57
N VAL A 264 8.82 -11.23 9.55
CA VAL A 264 9.09 -9.81 9.32
C VAL A 264 8.03 -9.27 8.37
N ALA A 265 7.11 -8.46 8.89
CA ALA A 265 5.92 -7.94 8.20
C ALA A 265 6.00 -6.43 7.91
N VAL A 266 7.22 -5.92 7.67
CA VAL A 266 7.50 -4.53 7.28
C VAL A 266 7.92 -4.45 5.80
N PRO A 267 7.76 -3.29 5.13
CA PRO A 267 8.23 -3.09 3.76
C PRO A 267 9.68 -3.54 3.54
N PRO A 268 10.04 -4.11 2.37
CA PRO A 268 11.41 -4.58 2.10
C PRO A 268 12.50 -3.53 2.36
N ALA A 269 12.26 -2.26 2.02
CA ALA A 269 13.19 -1.16 2.30
C ALA A 269 13.40 -0.87 3.80
N LEU A 270 12.44 -1.22 4.66
CA LEU A 270 12.58 -1.13 6.11
C LEU A 270 13.19 -2.39 6.72
N ALA A 271 12.92 -3.57 6.15
CA ALA A 271 13.58 -4.80 6.55
C ALA A 271 15.11 -4.68 6.40
N GLY A 272 15.60 -4.03 5.34
CA GLY A 272 17.04 -3.77 5.16
C GLY A 272 17.69 -2.83 6.19
N ARG A 273 16.90 -2.23 7.10
CA ARG A 273 17.42 -1.36 8.19
C ARG A 273 17.56 -2.08 9.53
N ILE A 274 17.19 -3.35 9.58
CA ILE A 274 17.34 -4.21 10.75
C ILE A 274 18.72 -4.88 10.65
N GLU A 275 19.46 -4.95 11.75
CA GLU A 275 20.72 -5.72 11.79
C GLU A 275 20.42 -7.23 11.79
N TYR A 276 21.13 -8.02 10.99
CA TYR A 276 20.96 -9.48 10.93
C TYR A 276 22.23 -10.23 11.31
N ARG A 277 22.11 -11.28 12.13
CA ARG A 277 23.21 -12.22 12.43
C ARG A 277 22.74 -13.68 12.32
N PRO A 278 23.34 -14.51 11.45
CA PRO A 278 24.29 -14.13 10.40
C PRO A 278 23.67 -13.14 9.39
N LEU A 279 24.51 -12.56 8.53
CA LEU A 279 24.06 -11.68 7.46
C LEU A 279 22.99 -12.36 6.58
N LEU A 280 22.07 -11.57 6.04
CA LEU A 280 21.08 -12.08 5.09
C LEU A 280 21.75 -12.65 3.84
N PRO A 281 21.10 -13.62 3.15
CA PRO A 281 21.56 -14.04 1.82
C PRO A 281 21.70 -12.83 0.89
N VAL A 282 22.77 -12.80 0.08
CA VAL A 282 23.14 -11.67 -0.78
C VAL A 282 21.96 -11.15 -1.61
N VAL A 283 21.20 -12.05 -2.22
CA VAL A 283 20.05 -11.66 -3.06
C VAL A 283 18.94 -10.98 -2.24
N ARG A 284 18.70 -11.43 -1.00
CA ARG A 284 17.73 -10.80 -0.10
C ARG A 284 18.21 -9.42 0.33
N ASP A 285 19.48 -9.28 0.68
CA ASP A 285 20.06 -8.00 1.06
C ASP A 285 19.95 -6.97 -0.08
N GLN A 286 20.36 -7.35 -1.29
CA GLN A 286 20.23 -6.50 -2.48
C GLN A 286 18.77 -6.14 -2.83
N LEU A 287 17.81 -7.01 -2.54
CA LEU A 287 16.39 -6.72 -2.76
C LEU A 287 15.92 -5.56 -1.88
N THR A 288 16.35 -5.51 -0.61
CA THR A 288 15.93 -4.44 0.32
C THR A 288 16.39 -3.04 -0.13
N GLN A 289 17.52 -2.97 -0.84
CA GLN A 289 18.08 -1.72 -1.38
C GLN A 289 17.44 -1.31 -2.71
N ARG A 290 16.82 -2.26 -3.44
CA ARG A 290 16.30 -2.08 -4.80
C ARG A 290 14.77 -2.10 -4.90
N MET A 291 14.09 -2.09 -3.77
CA MET A 291 12.64 -1.95 -3.69
C MET A 291 12.24 -0.77 -2.78
N PRO A 292 12.57 0.48 -3.15
CA PRO A 292 12.17 1.65 -2.38
C PRO A 292 10.64 1.83 -2.36
N MET A 293 10.14 2.62 -1.41
CA MET A 293 8.74 3.02 -1.39
C MET A 293 8.49 4.18 -2.36
N GLY A 294 7.29 4.24 -2.93
CA GLY A 294 6.79 5.43 -3.63
C GLY A 294 6.68 6.65 -2.71
N SER A 295 6.53 7.83 -3.29
CA SER A 295 6.40 9.10 -2.58
C SER A 295 4.97 9.63 -2.75
N THR A 296 4.27 9.87 -1.64
CA THR A 296 2.89 10.37 -1.64
C THR A 296 2.62 11.25 -0.43
N VAL A 297 1.99 12.41 -0.68
CA VAL A 297 1.34 13.24 0.34
C VAL A 297 -0.16 13.21 0.14
N LYS A 298 -0.88 12.89 1.22
CA LYS A 298 -2.35 12.88 1.25
C LYS A 298 -2.83 14.20 1.85
N CYS A 299 -3.67 14.94 1.11
CA CYS A 299 -4.14 16.28 1.50
C CYS A 299 -5.67 16.28 1.60
N ILE A 300 -6.21 16.72 2.73
CA ILE A 300 -7.65 16.80 3.01
C ILE A 300 -8.01 18.25 3.33
N ALA A 301 -8.98 18.79 2.60
CA ALA A 301 -9.55 20.10 2.82
C ALA A 301 -11.03 19.97 3.21
N VAL A 302 -11.40 20.41 4.40
CA VAL A 302 -12.75 20.37 4.96
C VAL A 302 -13.47 21.69 4.69
N TYR A 303 -14.77 21.60 4.40
CA TYR A 303 -15.63 22.74 4.12
C TYR A 303 -16.92 22.64 4.93
N ASP A 304 -17.59 23.78 5.09
CA ASP A 304 -18.88 23.92 5.78
C ASP A 304 -20.04 23.29 5.00
N ARG A 305 -19.93 23.22 3.67
CA ARG A 305 -20.92 22.60 2.77
C ARG A 305 -20.24 21.87 1.62
N PRO A 306 -20.86 20.84 1.04
CA PRO A 306 -20.33 20.12 -0.10
C PRO A 306 -20.63 20.88 -1.39
N PHE A 307 -20.10 22.10 -1.54
CA PHE A 307 -20.43 23.03 -2.62
C PHE A 307 -20.17 22.46 -4.03
N TRP A 308 -19.26 21.50 -4.17
CA TRP A 308 -19.03 20.79 -5.44
C TRP A 308 -20.23 19.90 -5.80
N ARG A 309 -20.82 19.20 -4.82
CA ARG A 309 -22.03 18.39 -5.03
C ARG A 309 -23.22 19.26 -5.42
N GLU A 310 -23.38 20.41 -4.75
CA GLU A 310 -24.41 21.41 -5.07
C GLU A 310 -24.26 21.95 -6.52
N ALA A 311 -23.02 22.02 -7.02
CA ALA A 311 -22.72 22.39 -8.40
C ALA A 311 -22.83 21.21 -9.40
N GLY A 312 -23.33 20.04 -8.97
CA GLY A 312 -23.48 18.86 -9.81
C GLY A 312 -22.17 18.11 -10.11
N LEU A 313 -21.11 18.36 -9.33
CA LEU A 313 -19.81 17.70 -9.46
C LEU A 313 -19.65 16.55 -8.48
N SER A 314 -18.96 15.48 -8.88
CA SER A 314 -18.73 14.31 -8.03
C SER A 314 -17.67 14.50 -6.95
N GLY A 315 -16.87 15.57 -7.05
CA GLY A 315 -15.66 15.75 -6.24
C GLY A 315 -14.45 14.99 -6.78
N GLU A 316 -14.63 14.18 -7.84
CA GLU A 316 -13.50 13.60 -8.56
C GLU A 316 -12.86 14.62 -9.50
N ALA A 317 -11.53 14.68 -9.47
CA ALA A 317 -10.77 15.44 -10.46
C ALA A 317 -9.48 14.73 -10.87
N VAL A 318 -9.11 14.87 -12.13
CA VAL A 318 -7.79 14.49 -12.66
C VAL A 318 -7.07 15.75 -13.12
N THR A 319 -5.79 15.87 -12.78
CA THR A 319 -5.00 17.01 -13.26
C THR A 319 -3.56 16.66 -13.60
N SER A 320 -3.08 17.24 -14.70
CA SER A 320 -1.65 17.26 -15.05
C SER A 320 -0.95 18.54 -14.56
N THR A 321 -1.71 19.54 -14.11
CA THR A 321 -1.24 20.88 -13.74
C THR A 321 -1.03 21.02 -12.24
N GLY A 322 0.12 21.58 -11.83
CA GLY A 322 0.45 21.75 -10.42
C GLY A 322 0.82 20.45 -9.71
N PRO A 323 0.86 20.44 -8.36
CA PRO A 323 1.42 19.32 -7.60
C PRO A 323 0.47 18.12 -7.49
N MET A 324 -0.84 18.35 -7.49
CA MET A 324 -1.84 17.29 -7.36
C MET A 324 -1.93 16.44 -8.64
N SER A 325 -2.39 15.20 -8.50
CA SER A 325 -2.68 14.31 -9.63
C SER A 325 -4.16 13.94 -9.70
N VAL A 326 -4.76 13.58 -8.56
CA VAL A 326 -6.17 13.21 -8.46
C VAL A 326 -6.80 13.76 -7.17
N VAL A 327 -8.10 14.01 -7.23
CA VAL A 327 -8.96 14.44 -6.12
C VAL A 327 -10.19 13.55 -6.08
N PHE A 328 -10.71 13.31 -4.88
CA PHE A 328 -11.95 12.60 -4.61
C PHE A 328 -12.78 13.36 -3.59
N ASP A 329 -14.10 13.18 -3.65
CA ASP A 329 -14.94 13.43 -2.49
C ASP A 329 -14.52 12.52 -1.33
N ASN A 330 -14.38 13.10 -0.15
CA ASN A 330 -14.00 12.39 1.06
C ASN A 330 -14.89 12.75 2.25
N GLY A 331 -16.17 13.04 1.99
CA GLY A 331 -17.13 13.30 3.06
C GLY A 331 -17.31 12.11 4.02
N SER A 332 -17.74 12.36 5.24
CA SER A 332 -18.00 11.29 6.22
C SER A 332 -19.27 10.50 5.88
N HIS A 333 -19.37 9.29 6.42
CA HIS A 333 -20.51 8.38 6.18
C HIS A 333 -21.89 8.93 6.57
N ASP A 334 -21.93 9.85 7.54
CA ASP A 334 -23.11 10.48 8.13
C ASP A 334 -23.40 11.85 7.51
N GLY A 335 -22.58 12.27 6.53
CA GLY A 335 -22.71 13.58 5.88
C GLY A 335 -22.35 14.76 6.78
N ALA A 336 -21.79 14.54 7.97
CA ALA A 336 -21.42 15.61 8.90
C ALA A 336 -20.13 16.35 8.49
N VAL A 337 -19.22 15.67 7.77
CA VAL A 337 -17.98 16.26 7.25
C VAL A 337 -18.03 16.31 5.74
N HIS A 338 -17.77 17.48 5.19
CA HIS A 338 -17.65 17.69 3.74
C HIS A 338 -16.18 17.96 3.45
N SER A 339 -15.49 17.05 2.77
CA SER A 339 -14.08 17.25 2.45
C SER A 339 -13.72 16.78 1.05
N LEU A 340 -12.72 17.44 0.47
CA LEU A 340 -12.02 16.98 -0.71
C LEU A 340 -10.69 16.38 -0.28
N LEU A 341 -10.41 15.19 -0.79
CA LEU A 341 -9.15 14.49 -0.62
C LEU A 341 -8.39 14.53 -1.92
N GLY A 342 -7.13 14.96 -1.92
CA GLY A 342 -6.29 14.75 -3.08
C GLY A 342 -4.85 14.36 -2.76
N PHE A 343 -4.17 13.95 -3.81
CA PHE A 343 -2.87 13.30 -3.71
C PHE A 343 -1.82 14.07 -4.50
N VAL A 344 -0.68 14.31 -3.86
CA VAL A 344 0.57 14.72 -4.50
C VAL A 344 1.46 13.48 -4.52
N VAL A 345 1.90 13.02 -5.69
CA VAL A 345 2.52 11.70 -5.88
C VAL A 345 3.78 11.74 -6.74
N GLY A 346 4.66 10.76 -6.60
CA GLY A 346 5.84 10.58 -7.45
C GLY A 346 6.86 11.70 -7.29
N GLN A 347 7.48 12.13 -8.39
CA GLN A 347 8.49 13.18 -8.35
C GLN A 347 7.93 14.51 -7.81
N LYS A 348 6.65 14.79 -8.09
CA LYS A 348 5.97 15.98 -7.57
C LYS A 348 5.88 15.96 -6.04
N ALA A 349 5.68 14.78 -5.42
CA ALA A 349 5.66 14.65 -3.96
C ALA A 349 7.01 14.98 -3.35
N ARG A 350 8.11 14.46 -3.91
CA ARG A 350 9.47 14.70 -3.40
C ARG A 350 9.80 16.20 -3.36
N VAL A 351 9.51 16.92 -4.44
CA VAL A 351 9.70 18.38 -4.52
C VAL A 351 8.72 19.14 -3.63
N PHE A 352 7.49 18.64 -3.49
CA PHE A 352 6.48 19.25 -2.64
C PHE A 352 6.85 19.17 -1.16
N SER A 353 7.37 18.02 -0.71
CA SER A 353 7.77 17.75 0.67
C SER A 353 8.87 18.68 1.19
N GLU A 354 9.73 19.19 0.31
CA GLU A 354 10.82 20.11 0.65
C GLU A 354 10.35 21.54 0.93
N ARG A 355 9.11 21.89 0.56
CA ARG A 355 8.57 23.25 0.72
C ARG A 355 8.09 23.50 2.15
N PRO A 356 8.08 24.75 2.63
CA PRO A 356 7.44 25.10 3.90
C PRO A 356 5.93 24.76 3.94
N PRO A 357 5.35 24.40 5.10
CA PRO A 357 3.94 23.99 5.23
C PRO A 357 2.93 24.99 4.65
N GLU A 358 3.15 26.29 4.85
CA GLU A 358 2.31 27.36 4.31
C GLU A 358 2.30 27.40 2.78
N GLU A 359 3.45 27.18 2.14
CA GLU A 359 3.55 27.10 0.68
C GLU A 359 2.85 25.84 0.16
N ARG A 360 3.04 24.70 0.84
CA ARG A 360 2.37 23.42 0.52
C ARG A 360 0.86 23.56 0.55
N ARG A 361 0.32 24.16 1.62
CA ARG A 361 -1.09 24.50 1.74
C ARG A 361 -1.54 25.41 0.59
N ALA A 362 -0.82 26.50 0.32
CA ALA A 362 -1.20 27.45 -0.72
C ALA A 362 -1.27 26.80 -2.12
N VAL A 363 -0.31 25.94 -2.48
CA VAL A 363 -0.31 25.29 -3.80
C VAL A 363 -1.39 24.23 -3.94
N VAL A 364 -1.71 23.48 -2.86
CA VAL A 364 -2.81 22.51 -2.86
C VAL A 364 -4.15 23.23 -2.99
N LEU A 365 -4.41 24.24 -2.15
CA LEU A 365 -5.65 25.00 -2.22
C LEU A 365 -5.78 25.73 -3.54
N GLY A 366 -4.70 26.29 -4.09
CA GLY A 366 -4.70 26.88 -5.43
C GLY A 366 -5.07 25.90 -6.54
N SER A 367 -4.65 24.63 -6.44
CA SER A 367 -5.11 23.59 -7.36
C SER A 367 -6.59 23.26 -7.17
N LEU A 368 -7.06 23.10 -5.93
CA LEU A 368 -8.48 22.88 -5.64
C LEU A 368 -9.34 24.04 -6.15
N GLY A 369 -8.88 25.29 -5.97
CA GLY A 369 -9.54 26.51 -6.46
C GLY A 369 -9.70 26.54 -7.98
N ARG A 370 -8.68 26.09 -8.72
CA ARG A 370 -8.79 25.95 -10.18
C ARG A 370 -9.82 24.89 -10.59
N MET A 371 -9.91 23.77 -9.86
CA MET A 371 -10.79 22.66 -10.22
C MET A 371 -12.25 22.87 -9.79
N PHE A 372 -12.47 23.45 -8.61
CA PHE A 372 -13.79 23.52 -7.97
C PHE A 372 -14.27 24.96 -7.69
N GLY A 373 -13.49 25.99 -8.07
CA GLY A 373 -13.84 27.40 -7.91
C GLY A 373 -13.38 28.01 -6.58
N GLU A 374 -13.67 29.31 -6.41
CA GLU A 374 -13.11 30.14 -5.33
C GLU A 374 -13.38 29.62 -3.92
N ARG A 375 -14.53 28.96 -3.69
CA ARG A 375 -14.87 28.36 -2.40
C ARG A 375 -13.83 27.32 -1.94
N ALA A 376 -13.21 26.61 -2.87
CA ALA A 376 -12.18 25.62 -2.57
C ALA A 376 -10.86 26.24 -2.03
N LEU A 377 -10.70 27.56 -2.12
CA LEU A 377 -9.56 28.27 -1.54
C LEU A 377 -9.70 28.50 -0.03
N ARG A 378 -10.91 28.30 0.52
CA ARG A 378 -11.26 28.71 1.88
C ARG A 378 -11.80 27.53 2.70
N PRO A 379 -11.01 26.47 2.93
CA PRO A 379 -11.43 25.37 3.80
C PRO A 379 -11.52 25.83 5.26
N SER A 380 -12.44 25.25 6.01
CA SER A 380 -12.52 25.42 7.47
C SER A 380 -11.36 24.71 8.18
N GLU A 381 -10.85 23.62 7.60
CA GLU A 381 -9.71 22.87 8.09
C GLU A 381 -8.90 22.30 6.92
N TYR A 382 -7.57 22.31 7.04
CA TYR A 382 -6.68 21.67 6.07
C TYR A 382 -5.69 20.77 6.81
N VAL A 383 -5.62 19.51 6.41
CA VAL A 383 -4.71 18.51 6.97
C VAL A 383 -3.96 17.85 5.82
N GLU A 384 -2.65 17.71 5.98
CA GLU A 384 -1.82 16.92 5.08
C GLU A 384 -0.98 15.91 5.85
N PHE A 385 -0.65 14.80 5.20
CA PHE A 385 0.20 13.77 5.77
C PHE A 385 1.16 13.23 4.71
N ASP A 386 2.46 13.45 4.96
CA ASP A 386 3.53 13.04 4.07
C ASP A 386 4.13 11.71 4.51
N TRP A 387 3.73 10.64 3.82
CA TRP A 387 4.19 9.29 4.09
C TRP A 387 5.68 9.08 3.78
N SER A 388 6.29 9.94 2.96
CA SER A 388 7.72 9.88 2.63
C SER A 388 8.59 10.21 3.84
N THR A 389 8.09 11.08 4.73
CA THR A 389 8.80 11.52 5.95
C THR A 389 8.56 10.60 7.15
N GLU A 390 7.59 9.70 7.09
CA GLU A 390 7.27 8.78 8.18
C GLU A 390 8.40 7.77 8.45
N ALA A 391 9.01 7.84 9.64
CA ALA A 391 10.22 7.09 9.98
C ALA A 391 10.11 5.57 9.75
N TRP A 392 8.93 5.00 10.03
CA TRP A 392 8.64 3.57 9.98
C TRP A 392 7.69 3.18 8.83
N THR A 393 7.66 4.01 7.78
CA THR A 393 6.99 3.70 6.51
C THR A 393 7.83 4.13 5.31
N ARG A 394 8.44 5.32 5.36
CA ARG A 394 9.41 5.85 4.37
C ARG A 394 8.88 5.98 2.95
N GLY A 395 7.56 6.05 2.80
CA GLY A 395 6.89 6.23 1.53
C GLY A 395 5.59 5.43 1.40
N CYS A 396 4.75 5.86 0.47
CA CYS A 396 3.48 5.26 0.10
C CYS A 396 3.19 5.56 -1.39
N PRO A 397 2.23 4.84 -2.00
CA PRO A 397 1.40 3.80 -1.39
C PRO A 397 2.11 2.45 -1.24
N VAL A 398 3.09 2.14 -2.11
CA VAL A 398 3.65 0.78 -2.25
C VAL A 398 5.15 0.80 -2.51
N GLY A 399 5.80 -0.35 -2.32
CA GLY A 399 7.16 -0.57 -2.81
C GLY A 399 7.18 -0.65 -4.34
N VAL A 400 8.24 -0.14 -4.97
CA VAL A 400 8.42 -0.15 -6.43
C VAL A 400 9.69 -0.89 -6.80
N MET A 401 9.67 -1.63 -7.90
CA MET A 401 10.87 -2.28 -8.46
C MET A 401 11.23 -1.62 -9.79
N GLY A 402 12.47 -1.18 -9.90
CA GLY A 402 13.05 -0.72 -11.16
C GLY A 402 13.45 -1.89 -12.07
N PRO A 403 13.93 -1.59 -13.29
CA PRO A 403 14.41 -2.61 -14.23
C PRO A 403 15.46 -3.55 -13.63
N GLY A 404 15.37 -4.84 -13.98
CA GLY A 404 16.28 -5.93 -13.59
C GLY A 404 16.13 -6.43 -12.14
N VAL A 405 15.26 -5.83 -11.33
CA VAL A 405 15.09 -6.21 -9.92
C VAL A 405 14.27 -7.49 -9.77
N MET A 406 13.20 -7.66 -10.55
CA MET A 406 12.36 -8.85 -10.44
C MET A 406 13.14 -10.10 -10.84
N THR A 407 13.85 -10.07 -11.96
CA THR A 407 14.65 -11.18 -12.47
C THR A 407 15.91 -11.43 -11.64
N GLY A 408 16.56 -10.36 -11.16
CA GLY A 408 17.77 -10.48 -10.34
C GLY A 408 17.51 -10.86 -8.87
N ALA A 409 16.41 -10.44 -8.27
CA ALA A 409 16.16 -10.61 -6.84
C ALA A 409 14.70 -10.88 -6.43
N GLY A 410 13.74 -10.90 -7.35
CA GLY A 410 12.32 -11.08 -7.05
C GLY A 410 11.98 -12.39 -6.34
N ARG A 411 12.78 -13.45 -6.52
CA ARG A 411 12.62 -14.71 -5.75
C ARG A 411 12.77 -14.50 -4.24
N ALA A 412 13.68 -13.62 -3.84
CA ALA A 412 13.98 -13.33 -2.43
C ALA A 412 12.91 -12.49 -1.73
N LEU A 413 11.84 -12.10 -2.45
CA LEU A 413 10.72 -11.37 -1.89
C LEU A 413 9.92 -12.23 -0.90
N ARG A 414 9.87 -13.54 -1.12
CA ARG A 414 9.11 -14.52 -0.31
C ARG A 414 9.98 -15.62 0.29
N GLU A 415 11.14 -15.91 -0.30
CA GLU A 415 12.01 -17.00 0.15
C GLU A 415 12.48 -16.80 1.61
N PRO A 416 12.18 -17.74 2.53
CA PRO A 416 12.63 -17.63 3.91
C PRO A 416 14.16 -17.64 4.02
N ALA A 417 14.70 -16.84 4.96
CA ALA A 417 16.12 -16.85 5.29
C ALA A 417 16.32 -17.62 6.61
N GLY A 418 16.44 -18.95 6.51
CA GLY A 418 16.50 -19.83 7.67
C GLY A 418 15.17 -19.84 8.44
N ARG A 419 15.17 -19.27 9.65
CA ARG A 419 14.00 -19.14 10.53
C ARG A 419 13.25 -17.80 10.36
N ILE A 420 13.69 -16.96 9.43
CA ILE A 420 13.08 -15.67 9.11
C ILE A 420 12.15 -15.84 7.91
N HIS A 421 10.86 -15.59 8.13
CA HIS A 421 9.82 -15.56 7.10
C HIS A 421 9.42 -14.12 6.82
N TRP A 422 8.93 -13.87 5.60
CA TRP A 422 8.63 -12.53 5.12
C TRP A 422 7.12 -12.40 4.89
N ALA A 423 6.53 -11.33 5.38
CA ALA A 423 5.16 -10.91 5.08
C ALA A 423 5.14 -9.42 4.76
N GLY A 424 3.95 -8.87 4.55
CA GLY A 424 3.76 -7.52 4.06
C GLY A 424 3.18 -7.56 2.65
N THR A 425 2.36 -6.57 2.31
CA THR A 425 1.59 -6.58 1.05
C THR A 425 2.46 -6.69 -0.20
N GLU A 426 3.73 -6.29 -0.13
CA GLU A 426 4.72 -6.46 -1.20
C GLU A 426 4.96 -7.94 -1.54
N THR A 427 4.81 -8.85 -0.57
CA THR A 427 5.02 -10.30 -0.77
C THR A 427 3.77 -11.02 -1.24
N ALA A 428 2.65 -10.32 -1.46
CA ALA A 428 1.39 -10.90 -1.89
C ALA A 428 1.42 -11.32 -3.36
N THR A 429 0.55 -12.25 -3.76
CA THR A 429 0.32 -12.64 -5.17
C THR A 429 -1.02 -12.14 -5.70
N GLU A 430 -1.95 -11.80 -4.82
CA GLU A 430 -3.21 -11.13 -5.14
C GLU A 430 -3.22 -9.77 -4.46
N TRP A 431 -3.65 -8.72 -5.17
CA TRP A 431 -3.77 -7.37 -4.61
C TRP A 431 -2.50 -6.86 -3.91
N THR A 432 -1.34 -7.19 -4.46
CA THR A 432 -0.03 -6.66 -4.03
C THR A 432 -0.12 -5.14 -3.88
N GLY A 433 0.34 -4.62 -2.75
CA GLY A 433 0.29 -3.19 -2.44
C GLY A 433 -0.97 -2.71 -1.67
N TYR A 434 -2.02 -3.54 -1.58
CA TYR A 434 -3.28 -3.19 -0.92
C TYR A 434 -3.43 -3.87 0.45
N MET A 435 -4.47 -3.47 1.20
CA MET A 435 -4.84 -4.11 2.46
C MET A 435 -5.21 -5.59 2.28
N GLU A 436 -5.87 -5.96 1.16
CA GLU A 436 -6.13 -7.36 0.80
C GLU A 436 -4.84 -8.19 0.69
N GLY A 437 -3.84 -7.68 -0.06
CA GLY A 437 -2.55 -8.33 -0.18
C GLY A 437 -1.79 -8.39 1.16
N ALA A 438 -1.99 -7.42 2.05
CA ALA A 438 -1.43 -7.49 3.40
C ALA A 438 -2.00 -8.70 4.16
N LEU A 439 -3.32 -8.91 4.11
CA LEU A 439 -3.96 -10.05 4.77
C LEU A 439 -3.50 -11.38 4.17
N GLU A 440 -3.51 -11.51 2.83
CA GLU A 440 -3.02 -12.72 2.14
C GLU A 440 -1.58 -13.03 2.53
N SER A 441 -0.71 -12.01 2.50
CA SER A 441 0.69 -12.19 2.90
C SER A 441 0.83 -12.66 4.34
N GLY A 442 0.06 -12.13 5.29
CA GLY A 442 0.15 -12.54 6.69
C GLY A 442 -0.32 -13.98 6.90
N GLU A 443 -1.46 -14.35 6.32
CA GLU A 443 -2.02 -15.70 6.36
C GLU A 443 -1.04 -16.73 5.78
N ARG A 444 -0.42 -16.43 4.62
CA ARG A 444 0.55 -17.33 4.00
C ARG A 444 1.85 -17.45 4.82
N ALA A 445 2.35 -16.38 5.45
CA ALA A 445 3.53 -16.50 6.33
C ALA A 445 3.23 -17.35 7.57
N ALA A 446 2.04 -17.16 8.16
CA ALA A 446 1.59 -17.98 9.28
C ALA A 446 1.51 -19.46 8.89
N ALA A 447 0.95 -19.78 7.72
CA ALA A 447 0.89 -21.15 7.22
C ALA A 447 2.29 -21.75 6.99
N GLU A 448 3.20 -21.01 6.35
CA GLU A 448 4.59 -21.46 6.17
C GLU A 448 5.25 -21.81 7.50
N VAL A 449 5.14 -20.95 8.51
CA VAL A 449 5.69 -21.20 9.85
C VAL A 449 4.97 -22.36 10.54
N GLY A 450 3.64 -22.45 10.41
CA GLY A 450 2.83 -23.54 10.95
C GLY A 450 3.32 -24.92 10.48
N THR A 451 3.54 -25.08 9.17
CA THR A 451 4.05 -26.36 8.61
C THR A 451 5.43 -26.74 9.14
N ARG A 452 6.28 -25.77 9.50
CA ARG A 452 7.60 -26.03 10.09
C ARG A 452 7.50 -26.63 11.48
N PHE A 453 6.49 -26.24 12.27
CA PHE A 453 6.22 -26.84 13.58
C PHE A 453 5.74 -28.28 13.45
N GLU A 454 4.91 -28.58 12.46
CA GLU A 454 4.40 -29.94 12.22
C GLU A 454 5.50 -30.89 11.73
N GLY A 455 6.32 -30.45 10.77
CA GLY A 455 7.46 -31.23 10.27
C GLY A 455 8.53 -31.51 11.32
N GLY A 456 8.72 -30.60 12.29
CA GLY A 456 9.60 -30.81 13.44
C GLY A 456 9.05 -31.82 14.46
N ALA A 457 7.73 -31.96 14.57
CA ALA A 457 7.10 -32.93 15.48
C ALA A 457 7.22 -34.37 14.94
N LEU A 458 7.00 -34.57 13.64
CA LEU A 458 7.15 -35.87 12.98
C LEU A 458 8.61 -36.37 12.95
N GLY A 459 9.59 -35.46 12.89
CA GLY A 459 11.01 -35.81 12.98
C GLY A 459 11.46 -36.24 14.39
N ARG A 460 10.75 -35.84 15.45
CA ARG A 460 11.05 -36.24 16.84
C ARG A 460 10.41 -37.57 17.23
N SER A 461 9.33 -37.99 16.56
CA SER A 461 8.70 -39.30 16.82
C SER A 461 9.44 -40.50 16.20
N CYS A 462 10.35 -40.27 15.25
CA CYS A 462 11.11 -41.35 14.58
C CYS A 462 12.50 -41.62 15.17
N VAL A 463 12.90 -40.94 16.24
CA VAL A 463 14.21 -41.15 16.92
C VAL A 463 14.01 -41.77 18.32
N GLY A 464 12.80 -42.23 18.64
CA GLY A 464 12.48 -42.96 19.86
C GLY A 464 11.76 -44.26 19.55
N ALA A 465 12.46 -45.20 18.93
CA ALA A 465 12.10 -46.62 18.88
C ALA A 465 13.38 -47.46 18.82
#